data_AF-A0A9X3YQ10-F1
#
_entry.id   AF-A0A9X3YQ10-F1
#
_cell.length_a   1.000
_cell.length_b   1.000
_cell.length_c   1.000
_cell.angle_alpha   90.00
_cell.angle_beta   90.00
_cell.angle_gamma   90.00
#
_symmetry.space_group_name_H-M   'P 1'
#
loop_
_entity.id
_entity.type
_entity.pdbx_description
1 polymer ?
#
loop_
_entity_poly.entity_id
_entity_poly.type
_entity_poly.pdbx_seq_one_letter_code
_entity_poly.pdbx_strand_id
1 'polypeptide(L)'
;MPTFGKSLAFACFASIAFAATPSHADDAASFRPLIEASAERLALAEAVAQSKFARAAPVLDAARERQVLDAAAQEGATIGLPDAYVRQVVGDQIEANKLVQYALIAQWRATGTLPATAPPDLAATVRPRLDRLQRAVLEGLRNVGSLRGASDCETRRDAAVMAYAQEKASTPLQQTALVRSLVGVCQLSGGR
;
A
#
# COMPACT_ATOMS: atom_id res chain seq x y z
N MET A 1 -2.62 -7.16 -83.97
CA MET A 1 -3.34 -6.47 -82.87
C MET A 1 -3.34 -7.40 -81.66
N PRO A 2 -2.60 -7.10 -80.58
CA PRO A 2 -2.46 -8.00 -79.44
C PRO A 2 -3.53 -7.76 -78.37
N THR A 3 -3.70 -8.82 -77.57
CA THR A 3 -4.64 -9.09 -76.49
C THR A 3 -4.46 -8.20 -75.25
N PHE A 4 -5.57 -7.72 -74.66
CA PHE A 4 -5.58 -7.05 -73.35
C PHE A 4 -5.79 -8.08 -72.23
N GLY A 5 -4.74 -8.30 -71.42
CA GLY A 5 -4.81 -9.07 -70.18
C GLY A 5 -5.41 -8.22 -69.05
N LYS A 6 -6.37 -8.80 -68.31
CA LYS A 6 -6.86 -8.27 -67.03
C LYS A 6 -6.17 -9.02 -65.90
N SER A 7 -5.16 -8.42 -65.29
CA SER A 7 -4.59 -8.89 -64.03
C SER A 7 -5.52 -8.48 -62.88
N LEU A 8 -6.14 -9.46 -62.22
CA LEU A 8 -6.76 -9.24 -60.91
C LEU A 8 -5.65 -9.11 -59.86
N ALA A 9 -5.48 -7.91 -59.31
CA ALA A 9 -4.66 -7.69 -58.13
C ALA A 9 -5.48 -8.06 -56.88
N PHE A 10 -5.13 -9.18 -56.23
CA PHE A 10 -5.70 -9.59 -54.95
C PHE A 10 -4.97 -8.81 -53.84
N ALA A 11 -5.60 -7.76 -53.31
CA ALA A 11 -5.07 -7.02 -52.17
C ALA A 11 -5.37 -7.79 -50.87
N CYS A 12 -4.38 -8.52 -50.36
CA CYS A 12 -4.43 -9.08 -49.01
C CYS A 12 -4.40 -7.95 -47.98
N PHE A 13 -5.56 -7.61 -47.42
CA PHE A 13 -5.66 -6.79 -46.21
C PHE A 13 -5.21 -7.66 -45.02
N ALA A 14 -3.94 -7.51 -44.61
CA ALA A 14 -3.46 -8.11 -43.38
C ALA A 14 -4.08 -7.35 -42.19
N SER A 15 -5.12 -7.92 -41.59
CA SER A 15 -5.69 -7.42 -40.33
C SER A 15 -4.67 -7.62 -39.22
N ILE A 16 -4.03 -6.54 -38.79
CA ILE A 16 -3.24 -6.52 -37.55
C ILE A 16 -4.23 -6.61 -36.40
N ALA A 17 -4.37 -7.80 -35.81
CA ALA A 17 -5.08 -7.97 -34.55
C ALA A 17 -4.25 -7.29 -33.45
N PHE A 18 -4.68 -6.11 -33.01
CA PHE A 18 -4.13 -5.46 -31.83
C PHE A 18 -4.56 -6.30 -30.62
N ALA A 19 -3.66 -7.14 -30.11
CA ALA A 19 -3.86 -7.78 -28.82
C ALA A 19 -3.95 -6.67 -27.77
N ALA A 20 -5.13 -6.48 -27.19
CA ALA A 20 -5.30 -5.55 -26.08
C ALA A 20 -4.41 -6.04 -24.93
N THR A 21 -3.33 -5.32 -24.67
CA THR A 21 -2.56 -5.47 -23.44
C THR A 21 -3.54 -5.23 -22.28
N PRO A 22 -3.58 -6.10 -21.25
CA PRO A 22 -4.36 -5.80 -20.05
C PRO A 22 -3.98 -4.39 -19.56
N SER A 23 -4.98 -3.53 -19.41
CA SER A 23 -4.77 -2.11 -19.12
C SER A 23 -4.29 -1.93 -17.69
N HIS A 24 -3.19 -1.20 -17.49
CA HIS A 24 -2.73 -0.77 -16.16
C HIS A 24 -3.82 -0.07 -15.32
N ALA A 25 -4.89 0.44 -15.96
CA ALA A 25 -6.02 1.06 -15.28
C ALA A 25 -6.85 0.05 -14.44
N ASP A 26 -7.03 -1.19 -14.90
CA ASP A 26 -7.79 -2.22 -14.17
C ASP A 26 -7.03 -2.71 -12.94
N ASP A 27 -5.70 -2.66 -13.01
CA ASP A 27 -4.79 -3.07 -11.96
C ASP A 27 -4.71 -2.04 -10.83
N ALA A 28 -4.59 -0.76 -11.20
CA ALA A 28 -4.67 0.36 -10.26
C ALA A 28 -6.03 0.36 -9.55
N ALA A 29 -7.13 0.08 -10.27
CA ALA A 29 -8.44 -0.07 -9.65
C ALA A 29 -8.49 -1.23 -8.63
N SER A 30 -7.75 -2.30 -8.87
CA SER A 30 -7.74 -3.49 -8.02
C SER A 30 -6.92 -3.31 -6.72
N PHE A 31 -5.77 -2.62 -6.77
CA PHE A 31 -4.97 -2.33 -5.57
C PHE A 31 -5.49 -1.12 -4.78
N ARG A 32 -6.29 -0.25 -5.39
CA ARG A 32 -6.68 1.04 -4.79
C ARG A 32 -7.27 0.94 -3.37
N PRO A 33 -8.23 0.05 -3.05
CA PRO A 33 -8.77 -0.03 -1.69
C PRO A 33 -7.70 -0.37 -0.64
N LEU A 34 -6.75 -1.24 -0.97
CA LEU A 34 -5.63 -1.59 -0.08
C LEU A 34 -4.67 -0.41 0.11
N ILE A 35 -4.37 0.31 -0.97
CA ILE A 35 -3.49 1.48 -0.95
C ILE A 35 -4.12 2.61 -0.12
N GLU A 36 -5.40 2.89 -0.31
CA GLU A 36 -6.16 3.90 0.44
C GLU A 36 -6.18 3.58 1.93
N ALA A 37 -6.54 2.35 2.31
CA ALA A 37 -6.53 1.93 3.72
C ALA A 37 -5.14 2.06 4.36
N SER A 38 -4.08 1.71 3.62
CA SER A 38 -2.69 1.84 4.08
C SER A 38 -2.28 3.30 4.24
N ALA A 39 -2.64 4.16 3.29
CA ALA A 39 -2.36 5.59 3.33
C ALA A 39 -3.11 6.27 4.48
N GLU A 40 -4.39 5.94 4.71
CA GLU A 40 -5.16 6.45 5.84
C GLU A 40 -4.57 6.00 7.18
N ARG A 41 -4.12 4.74 7.27
CA ARG A 41 -3.44 4.22 8.46
C ARG A 41 -2.13 4.95 8.71
N LEU A 42 -1.37 5.21 7.65
CA LEU A 42 -0.12 5.94 7.69
C LEU A 42 -0.31 7.41 8.09
N ALA A 43 -1.40 8.06 7.67
CA ALA A 43 -1.73 9.44 8.04
C ALA A 43 -1.92 9.62 9.56
N LEU A 44 -2.24 8.55 10.29
CA LEU A 44 -2.28 8.60 11.77
C LEU A 44 -0.90 8.71 12.42
N ALA A 45 0.20 8.50 11.69
CA ALA A 45 1.55 8.59 12.23
C ALA A 45 1.86 9.96 12.85
N GLU A 46 1.35 11.04 12.26
CA GLU A 46 1.55 12.40 12.80
C GLU A 46 0.89 12.54 14.18
N ALA A 47 -0.37 12.14 14.31
CA ALA A 47 -1.09 12.13 15.59
C ALA A 47 -0.37 11.27 16.65
N VAL A 48 0.17 10.11 16.25
CA VAL A 48 0.96 9.26 17.15
C VAL A 48 2.26 9.96 17.56
N ALA A 49 2.96 10.57 16.60
CA ALA A 49 4.21 11.29 16.84
C ALA A 49 4.00 12.47 17.80
N GLN A 50 2.94 13.26 17.59
CA GLN A 50 2.57 14.38 18.47
C GLN A 50 2.36 13.90 19.91
N SER A 51 1.55 12.85 20.10
CA SER A 51 1.26 12.30 21.43
C SER A 51 2.51 11.76 22.13
N LYS A 52 3.36 11.04 21.40
CA LYS A 52 4.61 10.50 21.95
C LYS A 52 5.61 11.59 22.27
N PHE A 53 5.75 12.59 21.40
CA PHE A 53 6.63 13.72 21.61
C PHE A 53 6.26 14.47 22.90
N ALA A 54 4.97 14.81 23.07
CA ALA A 54 4.48 15.54 24.23
C ALA A 54 4.70 14.80 25.56
N ARG A 55 4.69 13.46 25.54
CA ARG A 55 4.87 12.60 26.72
C ARG A 55 6.29 12.06 26.87
N ALA A 56 7.23 12.49 26.02
CA ALA A 56 8.58 11.93 25.92
C ALA A 56 8.60 10.39 25.79
N ALA A 57 7.59 9.81 25.15
CA ALA A 57 7.47 8.36 24.97
C ALA A 57 8.28 7.89 23.75
N PRO A 58 8.85 6.67 23.79
CA PRO A 58 9.59 6.11 22.65
C PRO A 58 8.67 5.82 21.46
N VAL A 59 9.23 5.92 20.25
CA VAL A 59 8.54 5.53 19.01
C VAL A 59 8.38 4.01 18.94
N LEU A 60 9.43 3.25 19.25
CA LEU A 60 9.36 1.79 19.39
C LEU A 60 8.62 1.42 20.67
N ASP A 61 7.58 0.60 20.53
CA ASP A 61 6.87 -0.04 21.64
C ASP A 61 6.69 -1.52 21.31
N ALA A 62 7.71 -2.33 21.61
CA ALA A 62 7.76 -3.73 21.19
C ALA A 62 6.60 -4.57 21.75
N ALA A 63 6.12 -4.26 22.95
CA ALA A 63 4.98 -4.94 23.55
C ALA A 63 3.70 -4.61 22.79
N ARG A 64 3.46 -3.33 22.49
CA ARG A 64 2.30 -2.91 21.69
C ARG A 64 2.37 -3.43 20.26
N GLU A 65 3.53 -3.39 19.62
CA GLU A 65 3.72 -3.89 18.26
C GLU A 65 3.40 -5.38 18.17
N ARG A 66 3.82 -6.18 19.17
CA ARG A 66 3.43 -7.60 19.26
C ARG A 66 1.92 -7.80 19.38
N GLN A 67 1.25 -7.03 20.23
CA GLN A 67 -0.22 -7.09 20.36
C GLN A 67 -0.93 -6.77 19.04
N VAL A 68 -0.43 -5.79 18.28
CA VAL A 68 -0.99 -5.43 16.97
C VAL A 68 -0.82 -6.58 15.97
N LEU A 69 0.36 -7.20 15.93
CA LEU A 69 0.62 -8.35 15.05
C LEU A 69 -0.21 -9.58 15.42
N ASP A 70 -0.36 -9.86 16.72
CA ASP A 70 -1.17 -10.98 17.21
C ASP A 70 -2.66 -10.78 16.90
N ALA A 71 -3.19 -9.57 17.11
CA ALA A 71 -4.56 -9.23 16.76
C ALA A 71 -4.78 -9.33 15.24
N ALA A 72 -3.85 -8.82 14.44
CA ALA A 72 -3.93 -8.92 12.99
C ALA A 72 -3.93 -10.38 12.50
N ALA A 73 -3.06 -11.23 13.06
CA ALA A 73 -3.00 -12.64 12.71
C ALA A 73 -4.33 -13.35 13.03
N GLN A 74 -4.94 -13.05 14.18
CA GLN A 74 -6.25 -13.57 14.56
C GLN A 74 -7.35 -13.11 13.59
N GLU A 75 -7.43 -11.80 13.30
CA GLU A 75 -8.40 -11.23 12.35
C GLU A 75 -8.20 -11.82 10.93
N GLY A 76 -6.96 -11.92 10.47
CA GLY A 76 -6.62 -12.47 9.17
C GLY A 76 -7.01 -13.94 9.01
N ALA A 77 -6.84 -14.74 10.06
CA ALA A 77 -7.27 -16.14 10.05
C ALA A 77 -8.78 -16.30 9.82
N THR A 78 -9.61 -15.38 10.33
CA THR A 78 -11.08 -15.42 10.13
C THR A 78 -11.49 -15.21 8.67
N ILE A 79 -10.61 -14.64 7.85
CA ILE A 79 -10.86 -14.34 6.43
C ILE A 79 -9.91 -15.12 5.49
N GLY A 80 -9.26 -16.18 6.00
CA GLY A 80 -8.47 -17.11 5.21
C GLY A 80 -7.08 -16.61 4.81
N LEU A 81 -6.55 -15.56 5.45
CA LEU A 81 -5.16 -15.12 5.21
C LEU A 81 -4.17 -15.94 6.06
N PRO A 82 -3.03 -16.40 5.48
CA PRO A 82 -2.00 -17.10 6.25
C PRO A 82 -1.35 -16.21 7.32
N ASP A 83 -1.13 -16.75 8.52
CA ASP A 83 -0.55 -16.02 9.67
C ASP A 83 0.77 -15.30 9.30
N ALA A 84 1.77 -16.06 8.81
CA ALA A 84 3.07 -15.51 8.44
C ALA A 84 2.96 -14.35 7.43
N TYR A 85 2.03 -14.46 6.48
CA TYR A 85 1.78 -13.43 5.49
C TYR A 85 1.17 -12.16 6.11
N VAL A 86 0.19 -12.31 7.00
CA VAL A 86 -0.42 -11.21 7.73
C VAL A 86 0.61 -10.49 8.60
N ARG A 87 1.41 -11.23 9.36
CA ARG A 87 2.45 -10.66 10.22
C ARG A 87 3.50 -9.90 9.41
N GLN A 88 3.90 -10.40 8.25
CA GLN A 88 4.81 -9.70 7.36
C GLN A 88 4.24 -8.36 6.91
N VAL A 89 3.04 -8.35 6.32
CA VAL A 89 2.45 -7.11 5.78
C VAL A 89 2.10 -6.11 6.89
N VAL A 90 1.54 -6.57 8.02
CA VAL A 90 1.24 -5.66 9.13
C VAL A 90 2.51 -5.17 9.82
N GLY A 91 3.58 -5.97 9.84
CA GLY A 91 4.92 -5.53 10.23
C GLY A 91 5.41 -4.38 9.34
N ASP A 92 5.26 -4.49 8.02
CA ASP A 92 5.60 -3.42 7.09
C ASP A 92 4.83 -2.12 7.35
N GLN A 93 3.54 -2.23 7.67
CA GLN A 93 2.68 -1.10 8.03
C GLN A 93 3.12 -0.44 9.35
N ILE A 94 3.61 -1.21 10.33
CA ILE A 94 4.16 -0.68 11.59
C ILE A 94 5.47 0.06 11.33
N GLU A 95 6.39 -0.54 10.56
CA GLU A 95 7.68 0.09 10.23
C GLU A 95 7.52 1.37 9.41
N ALA A 96 6.62 1.38 8.43
CA ALA A 96 6.27 2.59 7.68
C ALA A 96 5.73 3.71 8.57
N ASN A 97 4.88 3.37 9.54
CA ASN A 97 4.34 4.34 10.49
C ASN A 97 5.44 4.90 11.41
N LYS A 98 6.35 4.04 11.89
CA LYS A 98 7.52 4.47 12.69
C LYS A 98 8.46 5.38 11.89
N LEU A 99 8.68 5.10 10.61
CA LEU A 99 9.48 5.95 9.73
C LEU A 99 8.97 7.40 9.73
N VAL A 100 7.65 7.60 9.55
CA VAL A 100 7.05 8.94 9.59
C VAL A 100 7.17 9.57 10.98
N GLN A 101 6.91 8.80 12.04
CA GLN A 101 7.05 9.31 13.42
C GLN A 101 8.48 9.81 13.70
N TYR A 102 9.51 9.03 13.34
CA TYR A 102 10.90 9.43 13.54
C TYR A 102 11.26 10.69 12.75
N ALA A 103 10.84 10.78 11.50
CA ALA A 103 11.10 11.95 10.66
C ALA A 103 10.48 13.22 11.24
N LEU A 104 9.21 13.16 11.64
CA LEU A 104 8.50 14.31 12.23
C LEU A 104 9.10 14.73 13.58
N ILE A 105 9.38 13.77 14.46
CA ILE A 105 10.00 14.06 15.76
C ILE A 105 11.38 14.69 15.59
N ALA A 106 12.19 14.17 14.65
CA ALA A 106 13.49 14.75 14.35
C ALA A 106 13.36 16.19 13.83
N GLN A 107 12.40 16.44 12.93
CA GLN A 107 12.11 17.78 12.42
C GLN A 107 11.71 18.74 13.54
N TRP A 108 10.76 18.39 14.41
CA TRP A 108 10.31 19.26 15.51
C TRP A 108 11.42 19.58 16.50
N ARG A 109 12.31 18.62 16.78
CA ARG A 109 13.49 18.87 17.62
C ARG A 109 14.46 19.85 16.98
N ALA A 110 14.68 19.73 15.66
CA ALA A 110 15.62 20.57 14.94
C ALA A 110 15.11 22.01 14.77
N THR A 111 13.80 22.19 14.56
CA THR A 111 13.21 23.51 14.32
C THR A 111 12.68 24.19 15.58
N GLY A 112 12.42 23.42 16.65
CA GLY A 112 11.70 23.91 17.83
C GLY A 112 10.20 24.15 17.58
N THR A 113 9.70 23.82 16.38
CA THR A 113 8.30 24.03 15.99
C THR A 113 7.50 22.75 16.21
N LEU A 114 6.46 22.84 17.03
CA LEU A 114 5.48 21.77 17.24
C LEU A 114 4.19 22.06 16.47
N PRO A 115 3.42 21.02 16.10
CA PRO A 115 2.07 21.22 15.62
C PRO A 115 1.24 22.00 16.64
N ALA A 116 0.47 22.98 16.18
CA ALA A 116 -0.35 23.84 17.05
C ALA A 116 -1.52 23.08 17.71
N THR A 117 -1.86 21.89 17.19
CA THR A 117 -2.95 21.06 17.69
C THR A 117 -2.56 20.33 18.97
N ALA A 118 -3.50 20.21 19.90
CA ALA A 118 -3.30 19.41 21.11
C ALA A 118 -3.02 17.94 20.75
N PRO A 119 -2.02 17.29 21.39
CA PRO A 119 -1.73 15.89 21.13
C PRO A 119 -2.94 15.00 21.47
N PRO A 120 -3.37 14.10 20.57
CA PRO A 120 -4.54 13.27 20.82
C PRO A 120 -4.24 12.16 21.83
N ASP A 121 -5.28 11.68 22.50
CA ASP A 121 -5.21 10.47 23.30
C ASP A 121 -5.03 9.23 22.40
N LEU A 122 -3.94 8.49 22.62
CA LEU A 122 -3.66 7.31 21.80
C LEU A 122 -4.68 6.20 22.04
N ALA A 123 -5.09 5.96 23.29
CA ALA A 123 -5.95 4.85 23.65
C ALA A 123 -7.40 5.07 23.22
N ALA A 124 -7.94 6.24 23.51
CA ALA A 124 -9.33 6.58 23.26
C ALA A 124 -9.61 7.00 21.81
N THR A 125 -8.65 7.65 21.14
CA THR A 125 -8.91 8.29 19.83
C THR A 125 -8.17 7.61 18.68
N VAL A 126 -6.86 7.36 18.83
CA VAL A 126 -6.04 6.90 17.70
C VAL A 126 -6.13 5.38 17.51
N ARG A 127 -6.06 4.58 18.58
CA ARG A 127 -6.08 3.11 18.52
C ARG A 127 -7.36 2.56 17.87
N PRO A 128 -8.58 3.03 18.20
CA PRO A 128 -9.79 2.52 17.53
C PRO A 128 -9.79 2.76 16.02
N ARG A 129 -9.22 3.88 15.57
CA ARG A 129 -9.06 4.18 14.13
C ARG A 129 -8.04 3.25 13.48
N LEU A 130 -6.90 3.01 14.15
CA LEU A 130 -5.89 2.06 13.69
C LEU A 130 -6.47 0.64 13.58
N ASP A 131 -7.27 0.20 14.54
CA ASP A 131 -7.89 -1.13 14.54
C ASP A 131 -8.90 -1.28 13.40
N ARG A 132 -9.71 -0.24 13.13
CA ARG A 132 -10.61 -0.22 11.96
C ARG A 132 -9.81 -0.30 10.65
N LEU A 133 -8.76 0.49 10.52
CA LEU A 133 -7.94 0.54 9.32
C LEU A 133 -7.13 -0.74 9.11
N GLN A 134 -6.73 -1.41 10.19
CA GLN A 134 -6.13 -2.73 10.10
C GLN A 134 -7.07 -3.73 9.43
N ARG A 135 -8.34 -3.79 9.85
CA ARG A 135 -9.32 -4.67 9.18
C ARG A 135 -9.50 -4.31 7.70
N ALA A 136 -9.55 -3.03 7.36
CA ALA A 136 -9.63 -2.58 5.96
C ALA A 136 -8.39 -3.00 5.15
N VAL A 137 -7.19 -2.93 5.73
CA VAL A 137 -5.96 -3.44 5.11
C VAL A 137 -6.08 -4.94 4.89
N LEU A 138 -6.48 -5.73 5.89
CA LEU A 138 -6.63 -7.18 5.77
C LEU A 138 -7.67 -7.57 4.70
N GLU A 139 -8.80 -6.87 4.63
CA GLU A 139 -9.79 -7.04 3.57
C GLU A 139 -9.22 -6.70 2.20
N GLY A 140 -8.45 -5.62 2.10
CA GLY A 140 -7.70 -5.26 0.89
C GLY A 140 -6.78 -6.40 0.45
N LEU A 141 -6.00 -6.98 1.36
CA LEU A 141 -5.11 -8.12 1.08
C LEU A 141 -5.87 -9.35 0.56
N ARG A 142 -7.04 -9.65 1.13
CA ARG A 142 -7.91 -10.72 0.65
C ARG A 142 -8.38 -10.43 -0.78
N ASN A 143 -8.84 -9.20 -1.04
CA ASN A 143 -9.40 -8.81 -2.33
C ASN A 143 -8.38 -8.85 -3.47
N VAL A 144 -7.11 -8.55 -3.20
CA VAL A 144 -6.03 -8.66 -4.20
C VAL A 144 -5.42 -10.06 -4.32
N GLY A 145 -6.06 -11.09 -3.76
CA GLY A 145 -5.49 -12.45 -3.64
C GLY A 145 -4.90 -13.04 -4.92
N SER A 146 -5.61 -12.94 -6.06
CA SER A 146 -5.10 -13.42 -7.36
C SER A 146 -3.93 -12.58 -7.89
N LEU A 147 -3.91 -11.29 -7.61
CA LEU A 147 -2.86 -10.38 -8.04
C LEU A 147 -1.57 -10.60 -7.28
N ARG A 148 -1.66 -10.95 -5.99
CA ARG A 148 -0.50 -11.14 -5.11
C ARG A 148 0.41 -12.29 -5.51
N GLY A 149 -0.10 -13.29 -6.23
CA GLY A 149 0.68 -14.40 -6.75
C GLY A 149 1.07 -14.26 -8.23
N ALA A 150 0.70 -13.16 -8.88
CA ALA A 150 1.06 -12.93 -10.28
C ALA A 150 2.55 -12.58 -10.40
N SER A 151 3.19 -13.03 -11.49
CA SER A 151 4.63 -12.79 -11.74
C SER A 151 4.99 -11.31 -11.87
N ASP A 152 4.02 -10.45 -12.19
CA ASP A 152 4.16 -9.01 -12.37
C ASP A 152 3.60 -8.20 -11.18
N CYS A 153 3.27 -8.86 -10.06
CA CYS A 153 2.64 -8.23 -8.91
C CYS A 153 3.40 -6.99 -8.42
N GLU A 154 4.73 -7.08 -8.29
CA GLU A 154 5.54 -6.00 -7.74
C GLU A 154 5.49 -4.76 -8.63
N THR A 155 5.67 -4.94 -9.94
CA THR A 155 5.59 -3.85 -10.92
C THR A 155 4.21 -3.20 -10.92
N ARG A 156 3.13 -3.99 -10.85
CA ARG A 156 1.74 -3.49 -10.83
C ARG A 156 1.41 -2.76 -9.54
N ARG A 157 1.82 -3.31 -8.39
CA ARG A 157 1.68 -2.68 -7.08
C ARG A 157 2.41 -1.34 -7.06
N ASP A 158 3.67 -1.30 -7.50
CA ASP A 158 4.49 -0.10 -7.44
C ASP A 158 3.94 0.99 -8.35
N ALA A 159 3.50 0.64 -9.57
CA ALA A 159 2.82 1.57 -10.47
C ALA A 159 1.54 2.13 -9.82
N ALA A 160 0.71 1.29 -9.19
CA ALA A 160 -0.51 1.72 -8.52
C ALA A 160 -0.24 2.64 -7.31
N VAL A 161 0.78 2.33 -6.50
CA VAL A 161 1.20 3.16 -5.36
C VAL A 161 1.68 4.52 -5.84
N MET A 162 2.49 4.55 -6.90
CA MET A 162 3.01 5.79 -7.47
C MET A 162 1.90 6.66 -8.08
N ALA A 163 0.96 6.05 -8.81
CA ALA A 163 -0.20 6.75 -9.34
C ALA A 163 -1.05 7.36 -8.21
N TYR A 164 -1.32 6.60 -7.15
CA TYR A 164 -2.04 7.10 -5.97
C TYR A 164 -1.30 8.25 -5.27
N ALA A 165 0.02 8.10 -5.06
CA ALA A 165 0.83 9.12 -4.41
C ALA A 165 0.83 10.45 -5.19
N GLN A 166 0.88 10.38 -6.53
CA GLN A 166 0.75 11.53 -7.42
C GLN A 166 -0.65 12.16 -7.35
N GLU A 167 -1.71 11.34 -7.42
CA GLU A 167 -3.09 11.80 -7.32
C GLU A 167 -3.35 12.57 -6.01
N LYS A 168 -2.81 12.07 -4.89
CA LYS A 168 -2.95 12.70 -3.57
C LYS A 168 -1.93 13.82 -3.30
N ALA A 169 -1.09 14.17 -4.27
CA ALA A 169 0.01 15.14 -4.10
C ALA A 169 0.84 14.86 -2.84
N SER A 170 1.17 13.59 -2.62
CA SER A 170 1.88 13.15 -1.42
C SER A 170 3.27 13.76 -1.34
N THR A 171 3.69 14.15 -0.14
CA THR A 171 5.08 14.55 0.12
C THR A 171 6.05 13.39 -0.11
N PRO A 172 7.36 13.64 -0.33
CA PRO A 172 8.34 12.57 -0.46
C PRO A 172 8.35 11.59 0.72
N LEU A 173 8.22 12.09 1.96
CA LEU A 173 8.14 11.25 3.15
C LEU A 173 6.90 10.33 3.12
N GLN A 174 5.72 10.87 2.78
CA GLN A 174 4.49 10.09 2.67
C GLN A 174 4.58 9.03 1.58
N GLN A 175 5.15 9.38 0.43
CA GLN A 175 5.35 8.45 -0.68
C GLN A 175 6.31 7.31 -0.29
N THR A 176 7.48 7.62 0.27
CA THR A 176 8.44 6.59 0.73
C THR A 176 7.81 5.67 1.78
N ALA A 177 7.08 6.22 2.74
CA ALA A 177 6.42 5.44 3.76
C ALA A 177 5.26 4.58 3.21
N LEU A 178 4.50 5.09 2.23
CA LEU A 178 3.45 4.31 1.58
C LEU A 178 4.04 3.11 0.82
N VAL A 179 5.11 3.31 0.05
CA VAL A 179 5.86 2.22 -0.60
C VAL A 179 6.33 1.22 0.46
N ARG A 180 6.99 1.70 1.53
CA ARG A 180 7.48 0.84 2.64
C ARG A 180 6.37 0.01 3.26
N SER A 181 5.15 0.54 3.35
CA SER A 181 4.00 -0.15 3.96
C SER A 181 3.45 -1.32 3.14
N LEU A 182 3.78 -1.40 1.85
CA LEU A 182 3.20 -2.36 0.90
C LEU A 182 4.24 -3.33 0.30
N VAL A 183 5.49 -3.28 0.74
CA VAL A 183 6.59 -4.10 0.19
C VAL A 183 6.33 -5.61 0.29
N GLY A 184 5.70 -6.08 1.37
CA GLY A 184 5.35 -7.50 1.57
C GLY A 184 4.04 -7.96 0.93
N VAL A 185 3.34 -7.11 0.17
CA VAL A 185 2.03 -7.48 -0.41
C VAL A 185 2.14 -8.61 -1.44
N CYS A 186 3.14 -8.57 -2.31
CA CYS A 186 3.36 -9.59 -3.32
C CYS A 186 4.02 -10.83 -2.71
N GLN A 187 3.52 -12.00 -3.08
CA GLN A 187 4.09 -13.28 -2.65
C GLN A 187 5.14 -13.73 -3.67
N LEU A 188 6.30 -14.18 -3.19
CA LEU A 188 7.27 -14.82 -4.06
C LEU A 188 6.66 -16.13 -4.57
N SER A 189 6.51 -16.24 -5.89
CA SER A 189 6.10 -17.47 -6.55
C SER A 189 7.18 -18.54 -6.33
N GLY A 190 6.97 -19.43 -5.36
CA GLY A 190 7.81 -20.61 -5.14
C GLY A 190 8.55 -20.58 -3.80
N GLY A 191 7.99 -21.27 -2.81
CA GLY A 191 8.59 -21.41 -1.49
C GLY A 191 7.95 -22.52 -0.67
N ARG A 192 7.85 -23.72 -1.24
CA ARG A 192 7.93 -25.01 -0.55
C ARG A 192 8.52 -26.03 -1.51
#